data_AF-A0A9D2HIM2-F1
#
_entry.id   AF-A0A9D2HIM2-F1
#
_cell.length_a   1.000
_cell.length_b   1.000
_cell.length_c   1.000
_cell.angle_alpha   90.00
_cell.angle_beta   90.00
_cell.angle_gamma   90.00
#
_symmetry.space_group_name_H-M   'P 1'
#
loop_
_entity.id
_entity.type
_entity.pdbx_description
1 polymer ?
#
loop_
_entity_poly.entity_id
_entity_poly.type
_entity_poly.pdbx_seq_one_letter_code
_entity_poly.pdbx_strand_id
1 'polypeptide(L)'
;MRDPEICKGVLQRILPQLNIERIEYPELQKEIKEDIDARSVRLDVYVRDDKEIIYNIEMQAVDTGELQKRSRYYQSMMDLQLLDHGQSYKLLNQCYIIFICLSDVFGKGRHIYTFKNICQEDQGLSLEDGTEKIFLNANGQ
;
A
#
# COMPACT_ATOMS: atom_id res chain seq x y z
N MET A 1 -14.38 0.48 4.04
CA MET A 1 -14.57 -0.83 3.39
C MET A 1 -14.37 -1.91 4.47
N ARG A 2 -15.44 -2.60 4.91
CA ARG A 2 -15.36 -3.60 6.00
C ARG A 2 -15.89 -4.98 5.59
N ASP A 3 -16.23 -5.12 4.32
CA ASP A 3 -16.70 -6.37 3.74
C ASP A 3 -15.51 -7.01 2.99
N PRO A 4 -15.06 -8.22 3.41
CA PRO A 4 -13.91 -8.88 2.80
C PRO A 4 -14.11 -9.15 1.30
N GLU A 5 -15.33 -9.47 0.86
CA GLU A 5 -15.60 -9.79 -0.55
C GLU A 5 -15.57 -8.54 -1.43
N ILE A 6 -16.06 -7.41 -0.92
CA ILE A 6 -15.90 -6.12 -1.60
C ILE A 6 -14.41 -5.75 -1.70
N CYS A 7 -13.66 -5.93 -0.61
CA CYS A 7 -12.22 -5.61 -0.58
C CYS A 7 -11.43 -6.49 -1.56
N LYS A 8 -11.67 -7.80 -1.54
CA LYS A 8 -11.14 -8.76 -2.50
C LYS A 8 -11.46 -8.35 -3.93
N GLY A 9 -12.73 -8.04 -4.21
CA GLY A 9 -13.17 -7.63 -5.54
C GLY A 9 -12.50 -6.33 -6.03
N VAL A 10 -12.19 -5.39 -5.14
CA VAL A 10 -11.45 -4.17 -5.47
C VAL A 10 -9.98 -4.51 -5.75
N LEU A 11 -9.31 -5.22 -4.83
CA LEU A 11 -7.91 -5.61 -4.99
C LEU A 11 -7.68 -6.43 -6.26
N GLN A 12 -8.54 -7.41 -6.53
CA GLN A 12 -8.47 -8.25 -7.72
C GLN A 12 -8.62 -7.47 -9.04
N ARG A 13 -9.35 -6.34 -9.04
CA ARG A 13 -9.46 -5.45 -10.22
C ARG A 13 -8.21 -4.59 -10.40
N ILE A 14 -7.60 -4.15 -9.31
CA ILE A 14 -6.39 -3.31 -9.33
C ILE A 14 -5.17 -4.18 -9.69
N LEU A 15 -5.14 -5.41 -9.18
CA LEU A 15 -4.04 -6.36 -9.28
C LEU A 15 -4.53 -7.69 -9.87
N PRO A 16 -4.98 -7.71 -11.15
CA PRO A 16 -5.57 -8.90 -11.77
C PRO A 16 -4.60 -10.09 -11.86
N GLN A 17 -3.30 -9.83 -11.81
CA GLN A 17 -2.26 -10.86 -11.79
C GLN A 17 -2.18 -11.63 -10.47
N LEU A 18 -2.69 -11.06 -9.37
CA LEU A 18 -2.73 -11.75 -8.08
C LEU A 18 -3.95 -12.64 -8.06
N ASN A 19 -3.80 -13.90 -7.67
CA ASN A 19 -4.93 -14.80 -7.42
C ASN A 19 -5.28 -14.72 -5.93
N ILE A 20 -6.14 -13.77 -5.53
CA ILE A 20 -6.52 -13.55 -4.13
C ILE A 20 -7.70 -14.48 -3.81
N GLU A 21 -7.52 -15.44 -2.91
CA GLU A 21 -8.57 -16.40 -2.55
C GLU A 21 -9.44 -15.86 -1.42
N ARG A 22 -8.82 -15.28 -0.39
CA ARG A 22 -9.52 -14.70 0.76
C ARG A 22 -8.82 -13.45 1.28
N ILE A 23 -9.60 -12.60 1.95
CA ILE A 23 -9.12 -11.43 2.65
C ILE A 23 -9.34 -11.63 4.14
N GLU A 24 -8.29 -11.38 4.91
CA GLU A 24 -8.27 -11.39 6.36
C GLU A 24 -8.07 -9.95 6.84
N TYR A 25 -8.88 -9.55 7.82
CA TYR A 25 -8.67 -8.31 8.55
C TYR A 25 -7.84 -8.63 9.77
N PRO A 26 -6.54 -8.31 9.80
CA PRO A 26 -5.78 -8.38 11.05
C PRO A 26 -6.48 -7.46 12.06
N GLU A 27 -7.04 -8.01 13.14
CA GLU A 27 -7.75 -7.25 14.19
C GLU A 27 -6.86 -6.10 14.72
N LEU A 28 -7.38 -4.95 15.17
CA LEU A 28 -8.26 -3.91 14.59
C LEU A 28 -8.03 -2.67 15.51
N GLN A 29 -7.66 -1.50 14.95
CA GLN A 29 -7.12 -0.28 15.62
C GLN A 29 -5.62 -0.26 15.92
N LYS A 30 -4.75 -0.42 14.92
CA LYS A 30 -3.36 0.01 15.10
C LYS A 30 -3.27 1.50 14.80
N GLU A 31 -3.80 2.32 15.72
CA GLU A 31 -3.20 3.64 15.92
C GLU A 31 -1.73 3.34 16.20
N ILE A 32 -0.86 3.64 15.24
CA ILE A 32 0.56 3.33 15.35
C ILE A 32 1.12 4.36 16.32
N LYS A 33 0.92 4.11 17.62
CA LYS A 33 1.48 4.92 18.71
C LYS A 33 2.90 4.46 18.91
N GLU A 34 3.79 5.02 18.11
CA GLU A 34 5.20 5.03 18.46
C GLU A 34 5.54 6.44 18.93
N ASP A 35 5.99 6.53 20.16
CA ASP A 35 6.38 7.75 20.86
C ASP A 35 5.29 8.82 21.11
N ILE A 36 5.44 9.56 22.21
CA ILE A 36 4.50 10.63 22.62
C ILE A 36 4.43 11.76 21.55
N ASP A 37 5.44 11.83 20.66
CA ASP A 37 5.63 12.89 19.68
C ASP A 37 5.52 12.46 18.20
N ALA A 38 5.33 11.18 17.85
CA ALA A 38 5.24 10.80 16.43
C ALA A 38 3.82 11.01 15.86
N ARG A 39 3.76 11.27 14.55
CA ARG A 39 2.49 11.50 13.84
C ARG A 39 1.71 10.20 13.75
N SER A 40 0.72 10.02 14.61
CA SER A 40 -0.17 8.87 14.53
C SER A 40 -0.84 8.77 13.15
N VAL A 41 -0.86 7.55 12.62
CA VAL A 41 -1.49 7.24 11.33
C VAL A 41 -2.71 6.38 11.57
N ARG A 42 -3.81 6.75 10.94
CA ARG A 42 -4.99 5.90 10.79
C ARG A 42 -5.08 5.49 9.33
N LEU A 43 -4.88 4.20 9.09
CA LEU A 43 -5.05 3.59 7.77
C LEU A 43 -6.53 3.39 7.48
N ASP A 44 -6.97 3.74 6.27
CA ASP A 44 -8.37 3.62 5.86
C ASP A 44 -8.79 2.15 5.76
N VAL A 45 -7.99 1.34 5.06
CA VAL A 45 -8.21 -0.10 4.88
C VAL A 45 -6.86 -0.81 4.91
N TYR A 46 -6.60 -1.55 5.98
CA TYR A 46 -5.43 -2.40 6.14
C TYR A 46 -5.88 -3.87 6.17
N VAL A 47 -5.42 -4.67 5.21
CA VAL A 47 -5.84 -6.06 5.04
C VAL A 47 -4.69 -6.97 4.63
N ARG A 48 -4.89 -8.27 4.83
CA ARG A 48 -3.96 -9.33 4.45
C ARG A 48 -4.69 -10.36 3.58
N ASP A 49 -4.02 -10.95 2.58
CA ASP A 49 -4.57 -12.08 1.82
C ASP A 49 -4.10 -13.45 2.33
N ASP A 50 -4.57 -14.53 1.70
CA ASP A 50 -4.16 -15.91 1.97
C ASP A 50 -2.68 -16.22 1.77
N LYS A 51 -1.94 -15.33 1.10
CA LYS A 51 -0.50 -15.45 0.81
C LYS A 51 0.34 -14.54 1.71
N GLU A 52 -0.27 -14.02 2.77
CA GLU A 52 0.33 -13.07 3.70
C GLU A 52 0.77 -11.75 3.02
N ILE A 53 0.23 -11.40 1.84
CA ILE A 53 0.47 -10.11 1.21
C ILE A 53 -0.34 -9.05 1.94
N ILE A 54 0.29 -7.92 2.24
CA ILE A 54 -0.30 -6.81 2.97
C ILE A 54 -0.74 -5.71 2.03
N TYR A 55 -1.94 -5.18 2.23
CA TYR A 55 -2.48 -4.08 1.44
C TYR A 55 -2.94 -2.96 2.35
N ASN A 56 -2.51 -1.74 2.02
CA ASN A 56 -3.10 -0.53 2.54
C ASN A 56 -3.82 0.23 1.42
N ILE A 57 -5.11 0.48 1.56
CA ILE A 57 -5.93 1.22 0.57
C ILE A 57 -6.44 2.50 1.20
N GLU A 58 -6.16 3.62 0.54
CA GLU A 58 -6.40 4.98 1.03
C GLU A 58 -7.20 5.78 0.00
N MET A 59 -8.32 6.39 0.42
CA MET A 59 -9.07 7.28 -0.46
C MET A 59 -8.51 8.69 -0.37
N GLN A 60 -8.16 9.30 -1.51
CA GLN A 60 -7.70 10.69 -1.54
C GLN A 60 -8.63 11.56 -2.39
N ALA A 61 -9.49 12.33 -1.71
CA ALA A 61 -10.43 13.23 -2.37
C ALA A 61 -9.78 14.51 -2.91
N VAL A 62 -8.74 15.02 -2.25
CA VAL A 62 -8.07 16.29 -2.58
C VAL A 62 -6.59 16.04 -2.73
N ASP A 63 -5.95 16.52 -3.78
CA ASP A 63 -4.49 16.44 -3.86
C ASP A 63 -3.84 17.35 -2.79
N THR A 64 -3.13 16.75 -1.85
CA THR A 64 -2.41 17.47 -0.80
C THR A 64 -0.96 17.78 -1.18
N GLY A 65 -0.46 17.24 -2.29
CA GLY A 65 0.95 17.32 -2.68
C GLY A 65 1.92 16.49 -1.82
N GLU A 66 1.40 15.68 -0.89
CA GLU A 66 2.22 14.91 0.06
C GLU A 66 2.17 13.39 -0.16
N LEU A 67 1.38 12.90 -1.11
CA LEU A 67 1.03 11.47 -1.20
C LEU A 67 2.26 10.57 -1.40
N GLN A 68 3.27 11.03 -2.13
CA GLN A 68 4.50 10.28 -2.33
C GLN A 68 5.24 10.07 -1.01
N LYS A 69 5.42 11.12 -0.21
CA LYS A 69 6.07 11.03 1.11
C LYS A 69 5.19 10.29 2.12
N ARG A 70 3.88 10.49 2.07
CA ARG A 70 2.91 9.81 2.93
C ARG A 70 2.88 8.31 2.66
N SER A 71 2.96 7.89 1.40
CA SER A 71 3.06 6.48 1.01
C SER A 71 4.27 5.80 1.64
N ARG A 72 5.44 6.45 1.63
CA ARG A 72 6.66 5.95 2.26
C ARG A 72 6.50 5.85 3.78
N TYR A 73 5.91 6.86 4.40
CA TYR A 73 5.66 6.86 5.85
C TYR A 73 4.74 5.71 6.27
N TYR A 74 3.65 5.48 5.53
CA TYR A 74 2.73 4.37 5.79
C TYR A 74 3.42 3.02 5.64
N GLN A 75 4.24 2.86 4.60
CA GLN A 75 5.04 1.65 4.43
C GLN A 75 5.95 1.39 5.64
N SER A 76 6.76 2.38 6.07
CA SER A 76 7.64 2.21 7.22
C SER A 76 6.90 1.83 8.49
N MET A 77 5.72 2.43 8.70
CA MET A 77 4.89 2.10 9.86
C MET A 77 4.32 0.67 9.79
N MET A 78 4.00 0.16 8.60
CA MET A 78 3.62 -1.25 8.45
C MET A 78 4.80 -2.18 8.70
N ASP A 79 6.00 -1.84 8.18
CA ASP A 79 7.20 -2.67 8.37
C ASP A 79 7.57 -2.81 9.85
N LEU A 80 7.48 -1.73 10.63
CA LEU A 80 7.72 -1.74 12.09
C LEU A 80 6.72 -2.62 12.84
N GLN A 81 5.49 -2.72 12.34
CA GLN A 81 4.46 -3.53 12.95
C GLN A 81 4.59 -5.03 12.72
N LEU A 82 5.36 -5.42 11.69
CA LEU A 82 5.55 -6.80 11.27
C LEU A 82 6.81 -7.41 11.88
N LEU A 83 7.74 -6.58 12.39
CA LEU A 83 9.02 -7.04 12.91
C LEU A 83 9.22 -6.65 14.38
N ASP A 84 9.49 -7.64 15.21
CA ASP A 84 10.00 -7.45 16.56
C ASP A 84 11.53 -7.33 16.57
N HIS A 85 12.07 -6.78 17.67
CA HIS A 85 13.51 -6.64 17.86
C HIS A 85 14.25 -7.98 17.69
N GLY A 86 15.25 -8.00 16.81
CA GLY A 86 16.09 -9.17 16.54
C GLY A 86 15.54 -10.13 15.49
N GLN A 87 14.36 -9.86 14.91
CA GLN A 87 13.84 -10.63 13.80
C GLN A 87 14.55 -10.32 12.47
N SER A 88 14.54 -11.29 11.56
CA SER A 88 15.13 -11.12 10.23
C SER A 88 14.21 -10.29 9.32
N TYR A 89 14.78 -9.34 8.58
CA TYR A 89 14.04 -8.58 7.55
C TYR A 89 13.44 -9.46 6.44
N LYS A 90 13.89 -10.72 6.30
CA LYS A 90 13.28 -11.70 5.38
C LYS A 90 11.84 -12.06 5.74
N LEU A 91 11.40 -11.72 6.95
CA LEU A 91 10.01 -11.91 7.40
C LEU A 91 9.07 -10.79 6.93
N LEU A 92 9.60 -9.70 6.37
CA LEU A 92 8.75 -8.64 5.81
C LEU A 92 7.93 -9.20 4.65
N ASN A 93 6.63 -8.96 4.74
CA ASN A 93 5.68 -9.35 3.73
C ASN A 93 5.83 -8.50 2.47
N GLN A 94 5.45 -9.06 1.31
CA GLN A 94 5.12 -8.23 0.16
C GLN A 94 4.01 -7.25 0.56
N CYS A 95 4.18 -5.97 0.23
CA CYS A 95 3.24 -4.92 0.61
C CYS A 95 2.85 -4.02 -0.56
N TYR A 96 1.60 -3.57 -0.54
CA TYR A 96 1.04 -2.61 -1.49
C TYR A 96 0.47 -1.41 -0.75
N ILE A 97 0.91 -0.21 -1.14
CA ILE A 97 0.25 1.05 -0.76
C ILE A 97 -0.56 1.54 -1.95
N ILE A 98 -1.89 1.60 -1.82
CA ILE A 98 -2.80 1.94 -2.89
C ILE A 98 -3.56 3.22 -2.53
N PHE A 99 -3.32 4.29 -3.28
CA PHE A 99 -4.14 5.50 -3.21
C PHE A 99 -5.19 5.50 -4.32
N ILE A 100 -6.45 5.72 -3.96
CA ILE A 100 -7.53 5.95 -4.91
C ILE A 100 -7.82 7.45 -4.92
N CYS A 101 -7.32 8.14 -5.95
CA CYS A 101 -7.38 9.59 -6.08
C CYS A 101 -8.56 10.02 -6.97
N LEU A 102 -9.26 11.09 -6.57
CA LEU A 102 -10.30 11.71 -7.39
C LEU A 102 -9.75 12.65 -8.50
N SER A 103 -8.44 12.85 -8.55
CA SER A 103 -7.76 13.66 -9.56
C SER A 103 -6.46 13.01 -10.01
N ASP A 104 -5.94 13.43 -11.16
CA ASP A 104 -4.64 13.01 -11.65
C ASP A 104 -3.51 13.70 -10.89
N VAL A 105 -3.01 13.07 -9.83
CA VAL A 105 -1.94 13.60 -8.98
C VAL A 105 -0.57 13.65 -9.65
N PHE A 106 -0.41 13.08 -10.86
CA PHE A 106 0.84 13.12 -11.63
C PHE A 106 0.72 13.90 -12.95
N GLY A 107 -0.50 14.26 -13.36
CA GLY A 107 -0.77 15.03 -14.58
C GLY A 107 -0.31 14.34 -15.87
N LYS A 108 -0.40 13.00 -15.93
CA LYS A 108 -0.02 12.21 -17.14
C LYS A 108 -1.20 11.53 -17.83
N GLY A 109 -2.43 11.74 -17.35
CA GLY A 109 -3.67 11.24 -17.93
C GLY A 109 -3.92 9.74 -17.76
N ARG A 110 -3.10 9.02 -16.98
CA ARG A 110 -3.25 7.56 -16.80
C ARG A 110 -4.28 7.27 -15.71
N HIS A 111 -5.07 6.20 -15.86
CA HIS A 111 -5.92 5.67 -14.79
C HIS A 111 -5.13 4.98 -13.67
N ILE A 112 -3.92 4.47 -13.94
CA ILE A 112 -3.05 3.78 -12.98
C ILE A 112 -1.59 4.20 -13.10
N TYR A 113 -0.96 4.42 -11.95
CA TYR A 113 0.47 4.63 -11.80
C TYR A 113 1.03 3.64 -10.79
N THR A 114 1.95 2.78 -11.22
CA THR A 114 2.62 1.79 -10.37
C THR A 114 4.10 2.15 -10.24
N PHE A 115 4.59 2.19 -9.01
CA PHE A 115 5.98 2.50 -8.69
C PHE A 115 6.63 1.34 -7.94
N LYS A 116 7.81 0.94 -8.44
CA LYS A 116 8.71 -0.08 -7.88
C LYS A 116 10.12 0.48 -7.79
N ASN A 117 10.96 -0.18 -6.99
CA ASN A 117 12.40 0.09 -6.97
C ASN A 117 13.08 -0.67 -8.12
N ILE A 118 13.58 0.09 -9.10
CA ILE A 118 14.29 -0.38 -10.30
C ILE A 118 15.67 0.28 -10.30
N CYS A 119 16.71 -0.47 -10.69
CA CYS A 119 18.07 0.04 -10.80
C CYS A 119 18.13 1.11 -11.90
N GLN A 120 18.81 2.23 -11.62
CA GLN A 120 18.89 3.33 -12.58
C GLN A 120 19.81 2.97 -13.75
N GLU A 121 20.91 2.28 -13.44
CA GLU A 121 21.97 1.86 -14.36
C GLU A 121 21.54 0.67 -15.23
N ASP A 122 20.67 -0.20 -14.72
CA ASP A 122 20.12 -1.35 -15.41
C ASP A 122 18.60 -1.46 -15.18
N GLN A 123 17.82 -0.99 -16.15
CA GLN A 123 16.36 -0.99 -16.08
C GLN A 123 15.74 -2.40 -16.10
N GLY A 124 16.53 -3.45 -16.41
CA GLY A 124 16.11 -4.84 -16.29
C GLY A 124 16.21 -5.40 -14.87
N LEU A 125 16.93 -4.72 -13.98
CA LEU A 125 17.18 -5.16 -12.61
C LEU A 125 16.25 -4.46 -11.61
N SER A 126 15.49 -5.25 -10.84
CA SER A 126 14.68 -4.75 -9.72
C SER A 126 15.37 -5.02 -8.38
N LEU A 127 15.08 -4.18 -7.39
CA LEU A 127 15.57 -4.36 -6.02
C LEU A 127 14.90 -5.55 -5.30
N GLU A 128 13.68 -5.92 -5.73
CA GLU A 128 12.91 -7.04 -5.15
C GLU A 128 12.69 -6.92 -3.62
N ASP A 129 12.53 -5.70 -3.10
CA ASP A 129 12.32 -5.43 -1.67
C ASP A 129 10.91 -5.73 -1.16
N GLY A 130 10.03 -6.26 -2.03
CA GLY A 130 8.66 -6.58 -1.66
C GLY A 130 7.72 -5.37 -1.54
N THR A 131 8.07 -4.21 -2.10
CA THR A 131 7.25 -2.99 -1.93
C THR A 131 6.72 -2.45 -3.26
N GLU A 132 5.43 -2.14 -3.30
CA GLU A 132 4.78 -1.51 -4.46
C GLU A 132 3.86 -0.36 -4.03
N LYS A 133 3.88 0.72 -4.80
CA LYS A 133 3.00 1.88 -4.59
C LYS A 133 2.15 2.10 -5.82
N ILE A 134 0.84 2.16 -5.64
CA ILE A 134 -0.14 2.31 -6.71
C ILE A 134 -0.97 3.56 -6.45
N PHE A 135 -1.12 4.38 -7.47
CA PHE A 135 -2.01 5.53 -7.45
C PHE A 135 -3.02 5.37 -8.59
N LEU A 136 -4.28 5.21 -8.22
CA LEU A 136 -5.39 5.17 -9.16
C LEU A 136 -5.94 6.58 -9.33
N ASN A 137 -6.26 6.93 -10.56
CA ASN A 137 -6.89 8.18 -10.92
C ASN A 137 -8.30 7.89 -11.42
N ALA A 138 -9.31 8.27 -10.63
CA ALA A 138 -10.72 8.04 -10.96
C ALA A 138 -11.19 8.78 -12.22
N ASN A 139 -10.46 9.81 -12.67
CA ASN A 139 -10.74 10.57 -13.89
C ASN A 139 -9.80 10.19 -15.05
N GLY A 140 -8.93 9.20 -14.88
CA GLY A 140 -7.97 8.79 -15.90
C GLY A 140 -8.60 7.90 -16.96
N GLN A 141 -7.99 7.87 -18.15
CA GLN A 141 -8.32 6.92 -19.22
C GLN A 141 -7.42 5.69 -19.17
#